data_AF-X5YG34-F1
#
_entry.id   AF-X5YG34-F1
#
_cell.length_a   1.000
_cell.length_b   1.000
_cell.length_c   1.000
_cell.angle_alpha   90.00
_cell.angle_beta   90.00
_cell.angle_gamma   90.00
#
_symmetry.space_group_name_H-M   'P 1'
#
loop_
_entity.id
_entity.type
_entity.pdbx_description
1 polymer ?
#
loop_
_entity_poly.entity_id
_entity_poly.type
_entity_poly.pdbx_seq_one_letter_code
_entity_poly.pdbx_strand_id
1 'polypeptide(L)'
;MADVEAPPKGQQVLPELAHGDCVFDRDHPWDHVRGGIIGDRQGVLRIWLPGRTAEELLGPPLDVPVSEYSGQIKINALIGNLGGRRLPFDRRPYFAIKSATLDVLRDADGRRLPLDELTRRLKENSSLAHDLIDDALRMMIAQGSGAATINKGGVVLYSLSSMVSEHFSRIDYLATFADELLIKSRRVDLLIQHTGTVGSYREEMLRALLRQIVPRRYEVSTGFIESCPRQLDILVWDAAEFVPLFREGDVVVVPRAAVRGVIEVKTTLNTNALDEAMEILWDTFRISQTAVPVFKGIFAYEADYVSDAAVADRMRHFYRSRDPDKIREREHWYMYAGVNMVCVPQKLFVRETYKIPEDESLFPQPILSGVVSSWPGDTKTAFFLGGLLSHLDLSSVAKSDAIRLFDPLLNTMNLNDLGPIYENPWRPRTALPGMEALFDPDGARTYVQRVQDFRQGKIGKDDIANGLFRQLNRTPRLNEEPATSGPKSATAEGAPAERPLPES
;
A
#
# COMPACT_ATOMS: atom_id res chain seq x y z
N MET A 1 57.97 2.04 -31.99
CA MET A 1 56.67 1.78 -32.63
C MET A 1 56.60 0.28 -32.84
N ALA A 2 55.90 -0.41 -31.94
CA ALA A 2 55.56 -1.82 -32.09
C ALA A 2 54.03 -1.85 -32.21
N ASP A 3 53.55 -2.38 -33.34
CA ASP A 3 52.13 -2.50 -33.66
C ASP A 3 51.43 -3.36 -32.61
N VAL A 4 50.47 -2.76 -31.91
CA VAL A 4 49.49 -3.48 -31.10
C VAL A 4 48.36 -3.84 -32.06
N GLU A 5 48.33 -5.11 -32.49
CA GLU A 5 47.21 -5.68 -33.22
C GLU A 5 45.91 -5.45 -32.44
N ALA A 6 44.93 -4.81 -33.09
CA ALA A 6 43.58 -4.71 -32.56
C ALA A 6 42.95 -6.12 -32.50
N PRO A 7 42.27 -6.49 -31.42
CA PRO A 7 41.68 -7.81 -31.30
C PRO A 7 40.58 -8.01 -32.36
N PRO A 8 40.38 -9.24 -32.84
CA PRO A 8 39.39 -9.53 -33.87
C PRO A 8 37.96 -9.19 -33.38
N LYS A 9 37.22 -8.47 -34.22
CA LYS A 9 35.79 -8.17 -34.02
C LYS A 9 35.00 -9.48 -33.95
N GLY A 10 34.47 -9.84 -32.77
CA GLY A 10 33.55 -10.98 -32.65
C GLY A 10 33.47 -11.68 -31.29
N GLN A 11 34.30 -11.34 -30.31
CA GLN A 11 34.15 -11.87 -28.94
C GLN A 11 33.85 -10.73 -27.98
N GLN A 12 32.60 -10.64 -27.52
CA GLN A 12 32.32 -9.91 -26.28
C GLN A 12 33.14 -10.58 -25.18
N VAL A 13 34.16 -9.88 -24.68
CA VAL A 13 34.89 -10.27 -23.47
C VAL A 13 33.84 -10.36 -22.35
N LEU A 14 33.60 -11.57 -21.85
CA LEU A 14 32.71 -11.77 -20.71
C LEU A 14 33.23 -10.91 -19.55
N PRO A 15 32.37 -10.14 -18.85
CA PRO A 15 32.82 -9.31 -17.74
C PRO A 15 33.51 -10.16 -16.68
N GLU A 16 34.65 -9.70 -16.17
CA GLU A 16 35.37 -10.40 -15.09
C GLU A 16 34.45 -10.60 -13.88
N LEU A 17 34.29 -11.87 -13.50
CA LEU A 17 33.60 -12.27 -12.28
C LEU A 17 34.38 -11.74 -11.08
N ALA A 18 33.66 -11.29 -10.06
CA ALA A 18 34.26 -10.85 -8.82
C ALA A 18 33.46 -11.34 -7.62
N HIS A 19 34.06 -11.22 -6.44
CA HIS A 19 33.40 -11.52 -5.18
C HIS A 19 32.03 -10.84 -5.07
N GLY A 20 31.04 -11.61 -4.61
CA GLY A 20 29.66 -11.17 -4.40
C GLY A 20 28.79 -11.23 -5.66
N ASP A 21 29.32 -11.52 -6.85
CA ASP A 21 28.49 -11.64 -8.04
C ASP A 21 27.49 -12.78 -7.90
N CYS A 22 26.21 -12.47 -8.10
CA CYS A 22 25.21 -13.51 -8.33
C CYS A 22 25.34 -13.98 -9.77
N VAL A 23 25.34 -15.28 -9.97
CA VAL A 23 25.58 -15.92 -11.27
C VAL A 23 24.52 -16.96 -11.58
N PHE A 24 24.46 -17.37 -12.84
CA PHE A 24 23.71 -18.53 -13.30
C PHE A 24 24.53 -19.35 -14.29
N ASP A 25 24.22 -20.64 -14.39
CA ASP A 25 24.80 -21.53 -15.39
C ASP A 25 23.93 -21.53 -16.64
N ARG A 26 24.51 -21.12 -17.77
CA ARG A 26 23.83 -21.04 -19.05
C ARG A 26 23.66 -22.40 -19.73
N ASP A 27 24.57 -23.33 -19.51
CA ASP A 27 24.61 -24.61 -20.22
C ASP A 27 23.75 -25.67 -19.54
N HIS A 28 23.28 -25.40 -18.32
CA HIS A 28 22.41 -26.32 -17.58
C HIS A 28 21.07 -26.56 -18.32
N PRO A 29 20.48 -27.77 -18.21
CA PRO A 29 19.15 -28.05 -18.73
C PRO A 29 18.10 -27.09 -18.18
N TRP A 30 17.08 -26.76 -18.98
CA TRP A 30 16.06 -25.77 -18.63
C TRP A 30 15.31 -26.09 -17.33
N ASP A 31 15.01 -27.35 -17.08
CA ASP A 31 14.35 -27.84 -15.87
C ASP A 31 15.30 -27.90 -14.65
N HIS A 32 16.59 -27.62 -14.84
CA HIS A 32 17.63 -27.67 -13.81
C HIS A 32 18.56 -26.45 -13.83
N VAL A 33 18.12 -25.29 -14.33
CA VAL A 33 18.97 -24.08 -14.37
C VAL A 33 19.44 -23.70 -12.96
N ARG A 34 20.75 -23.56 -12.81
CA ARG A 34 21.39 -23.25 -11.53
C ARG A 34 21.72 -21.77 -11.39
N GLY A 35 21.62 -21.28 -10.16
CA GLY A 35 22.10 -19.96 -9.76
C GLY A 35 23.02 -20.08 -8.54
N GLY A 36 23.93 -19.13 -8.36
CA GLY A 36 24.85 -19.14 -7.23
C GLY A 36 25.53 -17.81 -7.00
N ILE A 37 26.56 -17.82 -6.15
CA ILE A 37 27.30 -16.63 -5.74
C ILE A 37 28.80 -16.89 -5.90
N ILE A 38 29.53 -15.88 -6.40
CA ILE A 38 30.99 -15.92 -6.45
C ILE A 38 31.56 -15.51 -5.08
N GLY A 39 32.29 -16.41 -4.44
CA GLY A 39 33.07 -16.17 -3.24
C GLY A 39 34.54 -15.94 -3.59
N ASP A 40 35.25 -15.16 -2.77
CA ASP A 40 36.72 -15.13 -2.79
C ASP A 40 37.19 -15.88 -1.54
N ARG A 41 38.06 -16.88 -1.74
CA ARG A 41 38.79 -17.51 -0.65
C ARG A 41 40.28 -17.48 -0.98
N GLN A 42 41.02 -16.68 -0.22
CA GLN A 42 42.47 -16.58 -0.31
C GLN A 42 42.96 -16.18 -1.72
N GLY A 43 42.22 -15.30 -2.41
CA GLY A 43 42.57 -14.82 -3.75
C GLY A 43 42.12 -15.75 -4.88
N VAL A 44 41.43 -16.86 -4.57
CA VAL A 44 40.81 -17.75 -5.56
C VAL A 44 39.32 -17.49 -5.60
N LEU A 45 38.81 -17.08 -6.76
CA LEU A 45 37.37 -16.98 -6.99
C LEU A 45 36.77 -18.39 -7.08
N ARG A 46 35.71 -18.60 -6.31
CA ARG A 46 34.99 -19.88 -6.22
C ARG A 46 33.52 -19.64 -6.47
N ILE A 47 32.87 -20.57 -7.16
CA ILE A 47 31.43 -20.55 -7.31
C ILE A 47 30.79 -21.39 -6.22
N TRP A 48 29.82 -20.79 -5.53
CA TRP A 48 28.95 -21.46 -4.58
C TRP A 48 27.58 -21.67 -5.21
N LEU A 49 27.18 -22.93 -5.44
CA LEU A 49 25.84 -23.30 -5.91
C LEU A 49 25.09 -24.05 -4.78
N PRO A 50 23.88 -23.60 -4.39
CA PRO A 50 23.03 -24.35 -3.47
C PRO A 50 22.46 -25.60 -4.14
N GLY A 51 22.28 -26.66 -3.34
CA GLY A 51 21.59 -27.88 -3.79
C GLY A 51 20.13 -27.62 -4.16
N ARG A 52 19.63 -28.29 -5.21
CA ARG A 52 18.26 -28.13 -5.74
C ARG A 52 17.43 -29.40 -5.60
N THR A 53 18.05 -30.57 -5.49
CA THR A 53 17.35 -31.83 -5.20
C THR A 53 17.41 -32.16 -3.70
N ALA A 54 16.52 -33.05 -3.23
CA ALA A 54 16.57 -33.53 -1.85
C ALA A 54 17.94 -34.15 -1.52
N GLU A 55 18.55 -34.86 -2.47
CA GLU A 55 19.87 -35.46 -2.31
C GLU A 55 20.99 -34.41 -2.25
N GLU A 56 20.92 -33.37 -3.09
CA GLU A 56 21.91 -32.28 -3.08
C GLU A 56 21.82 -31.42 -1.82
N LEU A 57 20.60 -31.21 -1.29
CA LEU A 57 20.37 -30.49 -0.05
C LEU A 57 20.89 -31.24 1.19
N LEU A 58 21.02 -32.56 1.11
CA LEU A 58 21.64 -33.38 2.15
C LEU A 58 23.18 -33.39 2.07
N GLY A 59 23.76 -33.00 0.93
CA GLY A 59 25.20 -32.88 0.72
C GLY A 59 25.74 -31.47 1.00
N PRO A 60 27.09 -31.30 1.07
CA PRO A 60 27.67 -29.98 1.10
C PRO A 60 27.38 -29.23 -0.23
N PRO A 61 27.14 -27.91 -0.20
CA PRO A 61 26.94 -27.13 -1.42
C PRO A 61 28.15 -27.24 -2.34
N LEU A 62 27.92 -27.17 -3.66
CA LEU A 62 29.02 -27.16 -4.62
C LEU A 62 29.83 -25.89 -4.41
N ASP A 63 31.12 -26.07 -4.17
CA ASP A 63 32.07 -25.00 -3.91
C ASP A 63 33.38 -25.33 -4.64
N VAL A 64 33.52 -24.81 -5.87
CA VAL A 64 34.65 -25.12 -6.77
C VAL A 64 35.29 -23.85 -7.30
N PRO A 65 36.62 -23.84 -7.55
CA PRO A 65 37.27 -22.72 -8.23
C PRO A 65 36.56 -22.42 -9.56
N VAL A 66 36.38 -21.15 -9.88
CA VAL A 66 35.76 -20.72 -11.14
C VAL A 66 36.52 -21.29 -12.35
N SER A 67 37.86 -21.40 -12.24
CA SER A 67 38.73 -22.00 -13.27
C SER A 67 38.52 -23.50 -13.50
N GLU A 68 37.93 -24.21 -12.53
CA GLU A 68 37.67 -25.65 -12.58
C GLU A 68 36.21 -25.97 -12.91
N TYR A 69 35.35 -24.95 -12.97
CA TYR A 69 33.94 -25.12 -13.30
C TYR A 69 33.78 -25.34 -14.81
N SER A 70 33.14 -26.44 -15.20
CA SER A 70 33.06 -26.86 -16.60
C SER A 70 31.98 -26.17 -17.44
N GLY A 71 31.00 -25.51 -16.81
CA GLY A 71 29.88 -24.85 -17.51
C GLY A 71 30.09 -23.36 -17.75
N GLN A 72 29.30 -22.77 -18.66
CA GLN A 72 29.33 -21.33 -18.93
C GLN A 72 28.58 -20.53 -17.85
N ILE A 73 29.33 -20.05 -16.87
CA ILE A 73 28.83 -19.15 -15.83
C ILE A 73 28.75 -17.71 -16.33
N LYS A 74 27.60 -17.07 -16.07
CA LYS A 74 27.37 -15.65 -16.37
C LYS A 74 26.78 -14.92 -15.16
N ILE A 75 27.03 -13.61 -15.08
CA ILE A 75 26.43 -12.73 -14.06
C ILE A 75 24.91 -12.71 -14.23
N ASN A 76 24.16 -12.95 -13.15
CA ASN A 76 22.72 -12.82 -13.10
C ASN A 76 22.33 -11.34 -12.93
N ALA A 77 21.98 -10.71 -14.05
CA ALA A 77 21.59 -9.30 -14.11
C ALA A 77 20.32 -8.98 -13.31
N LEU A 78 19.46 -9.96 -13.01
CA LEU A 78 18.21 -9.74 -12.28
C LEU A 78 18.42 -9.62 -10.77
N ILE A 79 19.52 -10.15 -10.24
CA ILE A 79 19.89 -10.02 -8.82
C ILE A 79 21.00 -8.95 -8.67
N GLY A 80 22.13 -9.14 -9.36
CA GLY A 80 23.27 -8.22 -9.31
C GLY A 80 24.45 -8.76 -8.50
N ASN A 81 25.02 -7.93 -7.63
CA ASN A 81 26.16 -8.26 -6.78
C ASN A 81 25.80 -7.97 -5.31
N LEU A 82 25.99 -8.97 -4.43
CA LEU A 82 25.70 -8.88 -3.00
C LEU A 82 26.78 -8.14 -2.21
N GLY A 83 27.97 -7.96 -2.78
CA GLY A 83 29.06 -7.14 -2.23
C GLY A 83 28.95 -5.65 -2.57
N GLY A 84 27.83 -5.20 -3.16
CA GLY A 84 27.57 -3.79 -3.45
C GLY A 84 28.34 -3.21 -4.66
N ARG A 85 29.09 -4.04 -5.41
CA ARG A 85 29.80 -3.55 -6.60
C ARG A 85 28.82 -3.21 -7.72
N ARG A 86 29.08 -2.12 -8.44
CA ARG A 86 28.31 -1.78 -9.65
C ARG A 86 28.67 -2.76 -10.77
N LEU A 87 27.66 -3.37 -11.39
CA LEU A 87 27.88 -4.24 -12.54
C LEU A 87 28.39 -3.44 -13.75
N PRO A 88 29.25 -4.05 -14.60
CA PRO A 88 29.89 -3.35 -15.72
C PRO A 88 28.98 -3.19 -16.95
N PHE A 89 27.67 -3.44 -16.83
CA PHE A 89 26.73 -3.37 -17.94
C PHE A 89 25.34 -2.88 -17.50
N ASP A 90 24.54 -2.45 -18.47
CA ASP A 90 23.17 -2.00 -18.24
C ASP A 90 22.22 -3.17 -17.97
N ARG A 91 21.49 -3.08 -16.86
CA ARG A 91 20.55 -4.12 -16.40
C ARG A 91 19.15 -3.91 -16.97
N ARG A 92 18.82 -2.70 -17.45
CA ARG A 92 17.46 -2.33 -17.90
C ARG A 92 16.89 -3.30 -18.95
N PRO A 93 17.65 -3.77 -19.96
CA PRO A 93 17.12 -4.72 -20.94
C PRO A 93 16.64 -6.04 -20.32
N TYR A 94 17.35 -6.58 -19.33
CA TYR A 94 16.97 -7.83 -18.66
C TYR A 94 15.68 -7.67 -17.84
N PHE A 95 15.51 -6.53 -17.15
CA PHE A 95 14.27 -6.24 -16.43
C PHE A 95 13.09 -6.01 -17.38
N ALA A 96 13.31 -5.40 -18.54
CA ALA A 96 12.27 -5.27 -19.58
C ALA A 96 11.81 -6.65 -20.07
N ILE A 97 12.74 -7.58 -20.34
CA ILE A 97 12.41 -8.96 -20.72
C ILE A 97 11.69 -9.70 -19.58
N LYS A 98 12.15 -9.54 -18.32
CA LYS A 98 11.47 -10.12 -17.15
C LYS A 98 10.02 -9.64 -17.08
N SER A 99 9.78 -8.33 -17.19
CA SER A 99 8.44 -7.74 -17.17
C SER A 99 7.56 -8.32 -18.29
N ALA A 100 8.05 -8.30 -19.53
CA ALA A 100 7.32 -8.85 -20.68
C ALA A 100 7.03 -10.35 -20.53
N THR A 101 7.97 -11.12 -19.96
CA THR A 101 7.78 -12.55 -19.68
C THR A 101 6.67 -12.76 -18.65
N LEU A 102 6.66 -11.97 -17.57
CA LEU A 102 5.62 -12.02 -16.56
C LEU A 102 4.25 -11.67 -17.14
N ASP A 103 4.16 -10.66 -18.02
CA ASP A 103 2.90 -10.31 -18.71
C ASP A 103 2.43 -11.42 -19.65
N VAL A 104 3.31 -11.98 -20.48
CA VAL A 104 2.93 -13.08 -21.40
C VAL A 104 2.46 -14.31 -20.62
N LEU A 105 3.16 -14.67 -19.54
CA LEU A 105 2.76 -15.79 -18.69
C LEU A 105 1.54 -15.47 -17.82
N ARG A 106 1.30 -14.19 -17.48
CA ARG A 106 0.05 -13.79 -16.83
C ARG A 106 -1.12 -14.21 -17.70
N ASP A 107 -1.08 -13.90 -18.98
CA ASP A 107 -2.23 -14.11 -19.86
C ASP A 107 -2.30 -15.52 -20.46
N ALA A 108 -1.33 -16.39 -20.14
CA ALA A 108 -1.29 -17.77 -20.59
C ALA A 108 -2.06 -18.73 -19.69
N ASP A 109 -2.73 -19.71 -20.29
CA ASP A 109 -3.43 -20.78 -19.56
C ASP A 109 -2.48 -21.53 -18.61
N GLY A 110 -2.87 -21.61 -17.34
CA GLY A 110 -2.06 -22.23 -16.29
C GLY A 110 -0.71 -21.54 -16.06
N ARG A 111 -0.56 -20.28 -16.48
CA ARG A 111 0.65 -19.45 -16.33
C ARG A 111 1.92 -20.09 -16.88
N ARG A 112 1.76 -20.81 -18.00
CA ARG A 112 2.82 -21.58 -18.66
C ARG A 112 2.65 -21.64 -20.17
N LEU A 113 3.76 -21.78 -20.89
CA LEU A 113 3.81 -21.95 -22.33
C LEU A 113 4.97 -22.88 -22.73
N PRO A 114 4.90 -23.55 -23.89
CA PRO A 114 6.09 -24.06 -24.56
C PRO A 114 7.15 -22.96 -24.69
N LEU A 115 8.42 -23.29 -24.40
CA LEU A 115 9.51 -22.31 -24.36
C LEU A 115 9.75 -21.63 -25.72
N ASP A 116 9.60 -22.39 -26.81
CA ASP A 116 9.69 -21.89 -28.18
C ASP A 116 8.59 -20.86 -28.46
N GLU A 117 7.36 -21.15 -28.06
CA GLU A 117 6.22 -20.24 -28.17
C GLU A 117 6.41 -18.98 -27.31
N LEU A 118 6.84 -19.12 -26.05
CA LEU A 118 7.17 -17.97 -25.20
C LEU A 118 8.25 -17.09 -25.83
N THR A 119 9.33 -17.70 -26.32
CA THR A 119 10.44 -16.99 -26.98
C THR A 119 9.95 -16.26 -28.24
N ARG A 120 9.09 -16.90 -29.03
CA ARG A 120 8.48 -16.30 -30.23
C ARG A 120 7.67 -15.05 -29.87
N ARG A 121 6.78 -15.13 -28.88
CA ARG A 121 5.99 -13.98 -28.40
C ARG A 121 6.85 -12.84 -27.87
N LEU A 122 7.90 -13.14 -27.12
CA LEU A 122 8.83 -12.11 -26.65
C LEU A 122 9.55 -11.41 -27.81
N LYS A 123 9.91 -12.15 -28.87
CA LYS A 123 10.55 -11.59 -30.07
C LYS A 123 9.62 -10.76 -30.95
N GLU A 124 8.30 -10.90 -30.82
CA GLU A 124 7.34 -10.00 -31.49
C GLU A 124 7.42 -8.57 -30.94
N ASN A 125 7.88 -8.40 -29.68
CA ASN A 125 8.14 -7.08 -29.12
C ASN A 125 9.50 -6.55 -29.58
N SER A 126 9.49 -5.62 -30.53
CA SER A 126 10.69 -5.00 -31.11
C SER A 126 11.49 -4.13 -30.13
N SER A 127 10.92 -3.76 -28.98
CA SER A 127 11.63 -2.99 -27.95
C SER A 127 12.53 -3.83 -27.05
N LEU A 128 12.41 -5.16 -27.08
CA LEU A 128 13.21 -6.06 -26.26
C LEU A 128 14.56 -6.38 -26.93
N ALA A 129 15.60 -6.54 -26.13
CA ALA A 129 16.90 -7.03 -26.59
C ALA A 129 16.82 -8.55 -26.85
N HIS A 130 16.54 -8.92 -28.10
CA HIS A 130 16.24 -10.32 -28.48
C HIS A 130 17.36 -11.31 -28.20
N ASP A 131 18.61 -10.86 -28.28
CA ASP A 131 19.82 -11.62 -27.98
C ASP A 131 19.94 -11.99 -26.49
N LEU A 132 19.26 -11.25 -25.61
CA LEU A 132 19.31 -11.46 -24.16
C LEU A 132 18.15 -12.30 -23.62
N ILE A 133 17.18 -12.70 -24.45
CA ILE A 133 15.96 -13.40 -24.01
C ILE A 133 16.29 -14.73 -23.32
N ASP A 134 17.14 -15.56 -23.93
CA ASP A 134 17.53 -16.87 -23.39
C ASP A 134 18.15 -16.74 -21.99
N ASP A 135 19.14 -15.85 -21.87
CA ASP A 135 19.84 -15.57 -20.63
C ASP A 135 18.87 -15.01 -19.56
N ALA A 136 17.96 -14.10 -19.92
CA ALA A 136 16.99 -13.54 -19.00
C ALA A 136 16.00 -14.59 -18.46
N LEU A 137 15.50 -15.49 -19.32
CA LEU A 137 14.62 -16.59 -18.91
C LEU A 137 15.35 -17.57 -17.97
N ARG A 138 16.61 -17.90 -18.26
CA ARG A 138 17.44 -18.73 -17.37
C ARG A 138 17.70 -18.03 -16.03
N MET A 139 18.02 -16.74 -16.03
CA MET A 139 18.18 -15.93 -14.82
C MET A 139 16.90 -15.91 -13.98
N MET A 140 15.73 -15.88 -14.61
CA MET A 140 14.43 -15.94 -13.92
C MET A 140 14.24 -17.28 -13.20
N ILE A 141 14.62 -18.42 -13.81
CA ILE A 141 14.60 -19.74 -13.15
C ILE A 141 15.63 -19.79 -12.02
N ALA A 142 16.85 -19.30 -12.29
CA ALA A 142 17.94 -19.29 -11.32
C ALA A 142 17.58 -18.49 -10.05
N GLN A 143 16.91 -17.35 -10.19
CA GLN A 143 16.47 -16.52 -9.04
C GLN A 143 15.13 -16.96 -8.41
N GLY A 144 14.43 -17.93 -9.01
CA GLY A 144 13.15 -18.44 -8.49
C GLY A 144 11.91 -17.64 -8.88
N SER A 145 11.96 -16.81 -9.93
CA SER A 145 10.76 -16.15 -10.50
C SER A 145 10.13 -16.92 -11.66
N GLY A 146 10.89 -17.82 -12.29
CA GLY A 146 10.43 -18.75 -13.32
C GLY A 146 10.68 -20.20 -12.93
N ALA A 147 10.07 -21.12 -13.67
CA ALA A 147 10.31 -22.55 -13.57
C ALA A 147 10.15 -23.18 -14.95
N ALA A 148 10.84 -24.29 -15.21
CA ALA A 148 10.63 -25.08 -16.41
C ALA A 148 10.54 -26.56 -16.09
N THR A 149 9.79 -27.29 -16.92
CA THR A 149 9.66 -28.74 -16.87
C THR A 149 9.76 -29.31 -18.27
N ILE A 150 10.22 -30.54 -18.41
CA ILE A 150 10.27 -31.25 -19.70
C ILE A 150 9.12 -32.25 -19.71
N ASN A 151 8.23 -32.14 -20.70
CA ASN A 151 7.13 -33.10 -20.85
C ASN A 151 7.61 -34.42 -21.48
N LYS A 152 6.74 -35.44 -21.54
CA LYS A 152 7.05 -36.75 -22.14
C LYS A 152 7.52 -36.68 -23.61
N GLY A 153 7.16 -35.61 -24.33
CA GLY A 153 7.56 -35.38 -25.72
C GLY A 153 8.87 -34.59 -25.87
N GLY A 154 9.58 -34.30 -24.78
CA GLY A 154 10.82 -33.53 -24.81
C GLY A 154 10.63 -32.02 -24.95
N VAL A 155 9.39 -31.51 -24.97
CA VAL A 155 9.10 -30.08 -25.05
C VAL A 155 9.31 -29.45 -23.68
N VAL A 156 10.10 -28.37 -23.65
CA VAL A 156 10.30 -27.55 -22.47
C VAL A 156 9.08 -26.66 -22.26
N LEU A 157 8.39 -26.83 -21.14
CA LEU A 157 7.32 -25.96 -20.69
C LEU A 157 7.90 -24.96 -19.68
N TYR A 158 7.87 -23.69 -20.03
CA TYR A 158 8.26 -22.59 -19.14
C TYR A 158 7.03 -22.05 -18.41
N SER A 159 7.18 -21.72 -17.14
CA SER A 159 6.11 -21.27 -16.24
C SER A 159 6.59 -20.25 -15.23
N LEU A 160 5.66 -19.58 -14.57
CA LEU A 160 5.96 -18.87 -13.32
C LEU A 160 6.37 -19.90 -12.25
N SER A 161 7.27 -19.50 -11.33
CA SER A 161 7.50 -20.34 -10.15
C SER A 161 6.23 -20.43 -9.31
N SER A 162 6.10 -21.48 -8.48
CA SER A 162 4.91 -21.68 -7.63
C SER A 162 4.59 -20.46 -6.77
N MET A 163 5.63 -19.83 -6.20
CA MET A 163 5.49 -18.60 -5.40
C MET A 163 4.93 -17.44 -6.23
N VAL A 164 5.45 -17.20 -7.43
CA VAL A 164 4.97 -16.11 -8.29
C VAL A 164 3.58 -16.41 -8.84
N SER A 165 3.29 -17.67 -9.17
CA SER A 165 1.98 -18.11 -9.60
C SER A 165 0.92 -17.90 -8.51
N GLU A 166 1.22 -18.27 -7.25
CA GLU A 166 0.32 -18.02 -6.12
C GLU A 166 0.08 -16.53 -5.90
N HIS A 167 1.13 -15.71 -6.02
CA HIS A 167 1.01 -14.27 -5.97
C HIS A 167 0.06 -13.73 -7.05
N PHE A 168 0.18 -14.21 -8.29
CA PHE A 168 -0.69 -13.82 -9.40
C PHE A 168 -2.14 -14.26 -9.15
N SER A 169 -2.36 -15.48 -8.67
CA SER A 169 -3.70 -15.97 -8.30
C SER A 169 -4.36 -15.14 -7.20
N ARG A 170 -3.60 -14.61 -6.24
CA ARG A 170 -4.12 -13.68 -5.24
C ARG A 170 -4.55 -12.36 -5.86
N ILE A 171 -3.77 -11.83 -6.81
CA ILE A 171 -4.13 -10.60 -7.52
C ILE A 171 -5.39 -10.82 -8.35
N ASP A 172 -5.51 -11.94 -9.07
CA ASP A 172 -6.74 -12.31 -9.79
C ASP A 172 -7.94 -12.34 -8.85
N TYR A 173 -7.82 -13.02 -7.70
CA TYR A 173 -8.89 -13.10 -6.71
C TYR A 173 -9.35 -11.71 -6.25
N LEU A 174 -8.41 -10.82 -5.90
CA LEU A 174 -8.75 -9.45 -5.50
C LEU A 174 -9.42 -8.67 -6.63
N ALA A 175 -8.97 -8.85 -7.87
CA ALA A 175 -9.53 -8.18 -9.05
C ALA A 175 -10.97 -8.64 -9.37
N THR A 176 -11.45 -9.74 -8.78
CA THR A 176 -12.83 -10.23 -8.95
C THR A 176 -13.82 -9.68 -7.92
N PHE A 177 -13.38 -8.90 -6.93
CA PHE A 177 -14.24 -8.43 -5.83
C PHE A 177 -15.49 -7.67 -6.30
N ALA A 178 -15.37 -6.91 -7.40
CA ALA A 178 -16.50 -6.18 -7.96
C ALA A 178 -17.32 -6.98 -8.98
N ASP A 179 -16.85 -8.13 -9.46
CA ASP A 179 -17.52 -8.84 -10.56
C ASP A 179 -18.95 -9.23 -10.17
N GLU A 180 -19.11 -9.79 -8.98
CA GLU A 180 -20.44 -10.16 -8.47
C GLU A 180 -21.32 -8.93 -8.25
N LEU A 181 -20.74 -7.84 -7.74
CA LEU A 181 -21.44 -6.56 -7.55
C LEU A 181 -21.95 -5.99 -8.89
N LEU A 182 -21.10 -5.94 -9.91
CA LEU A 182 -21.47 -5.38 -11.21
C LEU A 182 -22.49 -6.24 -11.94
N ILE A 183 -22.34 -7.57 -11.90
CA ILE A 183 -23.28 -8.51 -12.53
C ILE A 183 -24.67 -8.40 -11.89
N LYS A 184 -24.74 -8.41 -10.55
CA LYS A 184 -26.01 -8.29 -9.82
C LYS A 184 -26.67 -6.93 -10.02
N SER A 185 -25.89 -5.84 -10.04
CA SER A 185 -26.37 -4.48 -10.32
C SER A 185 -27.04 -4.43 -11.71
N ARG A 186 -26.35 -4.93 -12.74
CA ARG A 186 -26.87 -4.95 -14.12
C ARG A 186 -28.15 -5.78 -14.26
N ARG A 187 -28.26 -6.90 -13.56
CA ARG A 187 -29.49 -7.73 -13.58
C ARG A 187 -30.70 -6.97 -13.03
N VAL A 188 -30.49 -6.15 -12.00
CA VAL A 188 -31.57 -5.34 -11.42
C VAL A 188 -32.00 -4.23 -12.36
N ASP A 189 -31.08 -3.58 -13.08
CA ASP A 189 -31.45 -2.57 -14.10
C ASP A 189 -32.36 -3.14 -15.21
N LEU A 190 -32.25 -4.44 -15.52
CA LEU A 190 -33.10 -5.11 -16.51
C LEU A 190 -34.53 -5.37 -16.01
N LEU A 191 -34.75 -5.37 -14.70
CA LEU A 191 -36.00 -5.81 -14.07
C LEU A 191 -36.74 -4.69 -13.33
N ILE A 192 -36.01 -3.69 -12.83
CA ILE A 192 -36.55 -2.64 -11.96
C ILE A 192 -36.21 -1.27 -12.55
N GLN A 193 -37.24 -0.46 -12.81
CA GLN A 193 -37.09 0.92 -13.29
C GLN A 193 -37.17 1.98 -12.17
N HIS A 194 -37.60 1.58 -10.97
CA HIS A 194 -37.73 2.50 -9.83
C HIS A 194 -36.35 2.80 -9.21
N THR A 195 -35.81 3.99 -9.49
CA THR A 195 -34.44 4.40 -9.14
C THR A 195 -34.11 4.26 -7.66
N GLY A 196 -35.04 4.61 -6.77
CA GLY A 196 -34.82 4.48 -5.32
C GLY A 196 -34.63 3.04 -4.87
N THR A 197 -35.39 2.09 -5.45
CA THR A 197 -35.27 0.67 -5.12
C THR A 197 -33.95 0.09 -5.63
N VAL A 198 -33.52 0.51 -6.82
CA VAL A 198 -32.21 0.11 -7.37
C VAL A 198 -31.07 0.66 -6.51
N GLY A 199 -31.19 1.91 -6.02
CA GLY A 199 -30.26 2.53 -5.08
C GLY A 199 -30.10 1.70 -3.79
N SER A 200 -31.20 1.45 -3.08
CA SER A 200 -31.16 0.67 -1.84
C SER A 200 -30.62 -0.75 -2.02
N TYR A 201 -30.90 -1.38 -3.17
CA TYR A 201 -30.33 -2.68 -3.50
C TYR A 201 -28.81 -2.61 -3.70
N ARG A 202 -28.32 -1.60 -4.43
CA ARG A 202 -26.88 -1.35 -4.65
C ARG A 202 -26.14 -1.06 -3.34
N GLU A 203 -26.75 -0.31 -2.44
CA GLU A 203 -26.21 -0.10 -1.10
C GLU A 203 -26.09 -1.42 -0.34
N GLU A 204 -27.15 -2.25 -0.35
CA GLU A 204 -27.13 -3.52 0.38
C GLU A 204 -26.12 -4.50 -0.18
N MET A 205 -25.95 -4.55 -1.50
CA MET A 205 -24.92 -5.38 -2.12
C MET A 205 -23.51 -5.00 -1.66
N LEU A 206 -23.20 -3.69 -1.60
CA LEU A 206 -21.90 -3.24 -1.12
C LEU A 206 -21.74 -3.52 0.38
N ARG A 207 -22.79 -3.31 1.21
CA ARG A 207 -22.78 -3.71 2.62
C ARG A 207 -22.51 -5.21 2.78
N ALA A 208 -23.16 -6.07 1.99
CA ALA A 208 -22.96 -7.50 2.02
C ALA A 208 -21.52 -7.92 1.67
N LEU A 209 -20.90 -7.30 0.65
CA LEU A 209 -19.49 -7.52 0.34
C LEU A 209 -18.59 -7.08 1.52
N LEU A 210 -18.85 -5.89 2.07
CA LEU A 210 -18.06 -5.35 3.18
C LEU A 210 -18.14 -6.25 4.43
N ARG A 211 -19.30 -6.82 4.75
CA ARG A 211 -19.47 -7.77 5.86
C ARG A 211 -18.62 -9.04 5.72
N GLN A 212 -18.22 -9.42 4.50
CA GLN A 212 -17.37 -10.58 4.27
C GLN A 212 -15.88 -10.30 4.53
N ILE A 213 -15.44 -9.04 4.35
CA ILE A 213 -14.03 -8.67 4.44
C ILE A 213 -13.67 -7.91 5.71
N VAL A 214 -14.64 -7.20 6.30
CA VAL A 214 -14.44 -6.41 7.51
C VAL A 214 -14.42 -7.35 8.73
N PRO A 215 -13.44 -7.22 9.66
CA PRO A 215 -13.39 -8.05 10.86
C PRO A 215 -14.65 -7.94 11.72
N ARG A 216 -15.12 -9.06 12.28
CA ARG A 216 -16.40 -9.16 13.03
C ARG A 216 -16.57 -8.23 14.23
N ARG A 217 -15.49 -7.65 14.76
CA ARG A 217 -15.55 -6.58 15.77
C ARG A 217 -16.30 -5.35 15.26
N TYR A 218 -16.20 -5.11 13.95
CA TYR A 218 -16.89 -4.03 13.28
C TYR A 218 -18.19 -4.54 12.68
N GLU A 219 -19.22 -3.72 12.80
CA GLU A 219 -20.47 -3.92 12.06
C GLU A 219 -20.53 -2.98 10.86
N VAL A 220 -21.20 -3.45 9.82
CA VAL A 220 -21.48 -2.70 8.59
C VAL A 220 -22.99 -2.56 8.47
N SER A 221 -23.48 -1.35 8.72
CA SER A 221 -24.89 -1.01 8.87
C SER A 221 -25.27 0.20 8.01
N THR A 222 -26.55 0.50 7.88
CA THR A 222 -27.02 1.84 7.47
C THR A 222 -27.50 2.60 8.71
N GLY A 223 -27.58 3.92 8.65
CA GLY A 223 -28.22 4.70 9.71
C GLY A 223 -27.53 6.02 9.99
N PHE A 224 -27.43 6.39 11.26
CA PHE A 224 -27.07 7.74 11.68
C PHE A 224 -25.93 7.74 12.67
N ILE A 225 -25.14 8.80 12.63
CA ILE A 225 -24.24 9.17 13.72
C ILE A 225 -25.04 10.03 14.69
N GLU A 226 -24.85 9.84 16.00
CA GLU A 226 -25.45 10.68 17.03
C GLU A 226 -25.31 12.18 16.70
N SER A 227 -26.41 12.93 16.83
CA SER A 227 -26.51 14.36 16.50
C SER A 227 -26.22 14.72 15.03
N CYS A 228 -26.16 13.74 14.12
CA CYS A 228 -26.12 13.97 12.68
C CYS A 228 -27.53 13.74 12.08
N PRO A 229 -28.10 14.71 11.35
CA PRO A 229 -29.44 14.56 10.76
C PRO A 229 -29.44 13.76 9.45
N ARG A 230 -28.26 13.44 8.90
CA ARG A 230 -28.13 12.73 7.62
C ARG A 230 -28.07 11.23 7.88
N GLN A 231 -28.87 10.47 7.13
CA GLN A 231 -28.68 9.03 7.01
C GLN A 231 -27.44 8.78 6.15
N LEU A 232 -26.68 7.75 6.53
CA LEU A 232 -25.51 7.29 5.84
C LEU A 232 -25.81 5.91 5.24
N ASP A 233 -25.48 5.73 3.97
CA ASP A 233 -25.75 4.50 3.23
C ASP A 233 -25.01 3.32 3.88
N ILE A 234 -23.73 3.53 4.21
CA ILE A 234 -22.89 2.53 4.85
C ILE A 234 -22.09 3.17 5.99
N LEU A 235 -22.23 2.58 7.16
CA LEU A 235 -21.55 2.94 8.38
C LEU A 235 -20.76 1.73 8.90
N VAL A 236 -19.44 1.87 8.99
CA VAL A 236 -18.54 0.89 9.60
C VAL A 236 -18.16 1.38 10.99
N TRP A 237 -18.53 0.64 12.02
CA TRP A 237 -18.40 1.08 13.42
C TRP A 237 -18.00 -0.05 14.36
N ASP A 238 -17.30 0.29 15.44
CA ASP A 238 -16.79 -0.67 16.43
C ASP A 238 -17.90 -1.12 17.38
N ALA A 239 -18.52 -2.26 17.05
CA ALA A 239 -19.62 -2.83 17.81
C ALA A 239 -19.17 -3.65 19.03
N ALA A 240 -17.86 -3.92 19.16
CA ALA A 240 -17.34 -4.61 20.33
C ALA A 240 -17.13 -3.67 21.53
N GLU A 241 -16.76 -2.41 21.30
CA GLU A 241 -16.48 -1.45 22.38
C GLU A 241 -17.61 -0.46 22.64
N PHE A 242 -18.48 -0.21 21.66
CA PHE A 242 -19.50 0.83 21.75
C PHE A 242 -20.90 0.24 21.66
N VAL A 243 -21.80 0.77 22.50
CA VAL A 243 -23.23 0.43 22.48
C VAL A 243 -23.94 1.39 21.52
N PRO A 244 -24.78 0.91 20.59
CA PRO A 244 -25.59 1.78 19.76
C PRO A 244 -26.70 2.45 20.59
N LEU A 245 -27.03 3.70 20.30
CA LEU A 245 -28.16 4.42 20.91
C LEU A 245 -29.50 3.84 20.44
N PHE A 246 -29.53 3.33 19.21
CA PHE A 246 -30.69 2.69 18.60
C PHE A 246 -30.23 1.60 17.63
N ARG A 247 -30.98 0.51 17.58
CA ARG A 247 -30.77 -0.57 16.61
C ARG A 247 -32.11 -1.23 16.30
N GLU A 248 -32.46 -1.27 15.02
CA GLU A 248 -33.60 -2.03 14.50
C GLU A 248 -33.21 -2.61 13.13
N GLY A 249 -33.07 -3.94 13.06
CA GLY A 249 -32.51 -4.61 11.88
C GLY A 249 -31.12 -4.03 11.52
N ASP A 250 -30.99 -3.59 10.27
CA ASP A 250 -29.75 -3.01 9.73
C ASP A 250 -29.60 -1.50 9.98
N VAL A 251 -30.62 -0.85 10.57
CA VAL A 251 -30.61 0.59 10.87
C VAL A 251 -30.10 0.82 12.29
N VAL A 252 -29.05 1.62 12.42
CA VAL A 252 -28.44 1.96 13.71
C VAL A 252 -28.30 3.46 13.94
N VAL A 253 -28.29 3.87 15.20
CA VAL A 253 -27.79 5.19 15.62
C VAL A 253 -26.62 4.94 16.56
N VAL A 254 -25.42 5.39 16.21
CA VAL A 254 -24.20 5.08 16.96
C VAL A 254 -23.52 6.34 17.49
N PRO A 255 -22.81 6.27 18.63
CA PRO A 255 -22.02 7.39 19.09
C PRO A 255 -20.88 7.64 18.11
N ARG A 256 -20.52 8.90 17.90
CA ARG A 256 -19.48 9.27 16.92
C ARG A 256 -18.13 8.59 17.17
N ALA A 257 -17.78 8.34 18.43
CA ALA A 257 -16.56 7.66 18.82
C ALA A 257 -16.46 6.21 18.32
N ALA A 258 -17.59 5.57 17.99
CA ALA A 258 -17.64 4.22 17.43
C ALA A 258 -17.29 4.17 15.93
N VAL A 259 -17.44 5.28 15.22
CA VAL A 259 -17.35 5.33 13.75
C VAL A 259 -15.91 5.15 13.29
N ARG A 260 -15.69 4.28 12.30
CA ARG A 260 -14.39 4.05 11.65
C ARG A 260 -14.44 4.24 10.13
N GLY A 261 -15.61 4.09 9.52
CA GLY A 261 -15.80 4.38 8.11
C GLY A 261 -17.22 4.79 7.75
N VAL A 262 -17.37 5.63 6.74
CA VAL A 262 -18.62 6.03 6.12
C VAL A 262 -18.44 5.96 4.61
N ILE A 263 -19.41 5.36 3.91
CA ILE A 263 -19.39 5.26 2.45
C ILE A 263 -20.75 5.69 1.91
N GLU A 264 -20.73 6.67 1.00
CA GLU A 264 -21.89 7.06 0.20
C GLU A 264 -21.91 6.25 -1.11
N VAL A 265 -23.08 5.73 -1.48
CA VAL A 265 -23.25 4.85 -2.64
C VAL A 265 -24.07 5.54 -3.70
N LYS A 266 -23.55 5.59 -4.93
CA LYS A 266 -24.25 6.16 -6.07
C LYS A 266 -24.43 5.14 -7.18
N THR A 267 -25.50 5.28 -7.94
CA THR A 267 -25.69 4.48 -9.17
C THR A 267 -24.67 4.89 -10.22
N THR A 268 -24.69 6.16 -10.60
CA THR A 268 -23.79 6.74 -11.59
C THR A 268 -23.07 7.94 -10.99
N LEU A 269 -21.74 7.95 -11.10
CA LEU A 269 -20.94 9.09 -10.71
C LEU A 269 -21.00 10.16 -11.80
N ASN A 270 -21.86 11.15 -11.59
CA ASN A 270 -21.90 12.41 -12.32
C ASN A 270 -21.68 13.59 -11.36
N THR A 271 -21.64 14.82 -11.89
CA THR A 271 -21.38 16.03 -11.09
C THR A 271 -22.33 16.18 -9.90
N ASN A 272 -23.64 16.00 -10.11
CA ASN A 272 -24.62 16.15 -9.05
C ASN A 272 -24.46 15.06 -7.99
N ALA A 273 -24.28 13.80 -8.41
CA ALA A 273 -24.11 12.67 -7.51
C ALA A 273 -22.83 12.80 -6.66
N LEU A 274 -21.74 13.29 -7.26
CA LEU A 274 -20.48 13.56 -6.56
C LEU A 274 -20.64 14.70 -5.56
N ASP A 275 -21.26 15.82 -5.96
CA ASP A 275 -21.51 16.95 -5.07
C ASP A 275 -22.40 16.58 -3.88
N GLU A 276 -23.48 15.84 -4.11
CA GLU A 276 -24.37 15.37 -3.05
C GLU A 276 -23.64 14.50 -2.03
N ALA A 277 -22.86 13.52 -2.50
CA ALA A 277 -22.12 12.63 -1.63
C ALA A 277 -21.03 13.40 -0.85
N MET A 278 -20.31 14.31 -1.51
CA MET A 278 -19.34 15.17 -0.85
C MET A 278 -19.99 16.09 0.18
N GLU A 279 -21.17 16.64 -0.10
CA GLU A 279 -21.92 17.49 0.85
C GLU A 279 -22.36 16.70 2.08
N ILE A 280 -22.89 15.49 1.91
CA ILE A 280 -23.27 14.61 3.02
C ILE A 280 -22.06 14.33 3.92
N LEU A 281 -20.93 13.96 3.33
CA LEU A 281 -19.70 13.66 4.08
C LEU A 281 -19.11 14.92 4.74
N TRP A 282 -19.11 16.05 4.04
CA TRP A 282 -18.63 17.31 4.59
C TRP A 282 -19.51 17.78 5.76
N ASP A 283 -20.83 17.80 5.60
CA ASP A 283 -21.79 18.16 6.66
C ASP A 283 -21.63 17.27 7.89
N THR A 284 -21.42 15.97 7.68
CA THR A 284 -21.30 14.97 8.75
C THR A 284 -20.03 15.17 9.59
N PHE A 285 -18.93 15.60 8.97
CA PHE A 285 -17.60 15.64 9.61
C PHE A 285 -17.00 17.04 9.82
N ARG A 286 -17.63 18.11 9.33
CA ARG A 286 -17.07 19.49 9.37
C ARG A 286 -16.67 20.00 10.75
N ILE A 287 -17.36 19.62 11.82
CA ILE A 287 -17.13 20.09 13.19
C ILE A 287 -16.65 18.99 14.14
N SER A 288 -16.27 17.83 13.61
CA SER A 288 -16.06 16.66 14.45
C SER A 288 -14.80 15.91 14.07
N GLN A 289 -13.77 16.16 14.86
CA GLN A 289 -12.44 15.63 14.68
C GLN A 289 -12.25 14.39 15.53
N THR A 290 -11.43 13.48 15.05
CA THR A 290 -11.00 12.29 15.77
C THR A 290 -9.49 12.17 15.64
N ALA A 291 -8.84 11.68 16.69
CA ALA A 291 -7.38 11.44 16.67
C ALA A 291 -7.00 10.39 15.60
N VAL A 292 -7.86 9.39 15.40
CA VAL A 292 -7.76 8.42 14.30
C VAL A 292 -8.69 8.88 13.19
N PRO A 293 -8.19 9.18 11.97
CA PRO A 293 -9.05 9.57 10.86
C PRO A 293 -10.10 8.52 10.52
N VAL A 294 -11.36 8.95 10.34
CA VAL A 294 -12.44 8.12 9.84
C VAL A 294 -12.34 7.98 8.32
N PHE A 295 -12.48 6.77 7.79
CA PHE A 295 -12.55 6.55 6.35
C PHE A 295 -13.82 7.16 5.76
N LYS A 296 -13.70 7.97 4.72
CA LYS A 296 -14.80 8.59 3.99
C LYS A 296 -14.69 8.20 2.52
N GLY A 297 -15.58 7.33 2.07
CA GLY A 297 -15.61 6.80 0.72
C GLY A 297 -16.81 7.27 -0.07
N ILE A 298 -16.65 7.40 -1.38
CA ILE A 298 -17.75 7.47 -2.34
C ILE A 298 -17.56 6.29 -3.29
N PHE A 299 -18.58 5.44 -3.40
CA PHE A 299 -18.56 4.31 -4.31
C PHE A 299 -19.71 4.44 -5.31
N ALA A 300 -19.43 4.35 -6.60
CA ALA A 300 -20.47 4.31 -7.62
C ALA A 300 -20.30 3.11 -8.55
N TYR A 301 -21.42 2.61 -9.08
CA TYR A 301 -21.41 1.45 -9.97
C TYR A 301 -21.07 1.82 -11.41
N GLU A 302 -21.49 3.01 -11.84
CA GLU A 302 -21.28 3.54 -13.18
C GLU A 302 -20.61 4.93 -13.13
N ALA A 303 -20.08 5.38 -14.26
CA ALA A 303 -19.42 6.68 -14.38
C ALA A 303 -19.93 7.43 -15.62
N ASP A 304 -20.24 8.72 -15.42
CA ASP A 304 -20.41 9.70 -16.50
C ASP A 304 -19.16 10.56 -16.69
N TYR A 305 -18.26 10.57 -15.71
CA TYR A 305 -16.95 11.21 -15.84
C TYR A 305 -16.04 10.46 -16.80
N VAL A 306 -15.26 11.22 -17.59
CA VAL A 306 -14.35 10.69 -18.61
C VAL A 306 -12.96 10.32 -18.08
N SER A 307 -12.56 10.82 -16.91
CA SER A 307 -11.22 10.58 -16.36
C SER A 307 -11.12 10.88 -14.85
N ASP A 308 -10.11 10.31 -14.20
CA ASP A 308 -9.74 10.61 -12.81
C ASP A 308 -9.47 12.11 -12.59
N ALA A 309 -8.86 12.76 -13.58
CA ALA A 309 -8.57 14.20 -13.53
C ALA A 309 -9.86 15.04 -13.46
N ALA A 310 -10.89 14.68 -14.22
CA ALA A 310 -12.17 15.40 -14.20
C ALA A 310 -12.90 15.27 -12.85
N VAL A 311 -12.82 14.09 -12.21
CA VAL A 311 -13.32 13.89 -10.84
C VAL A 311 -12.51 14.74 -9.85
N ALA A 312 -11.18 14.73 -9.97
CA ALA A 312 -10.31 15.52 -9.10
C ALA A 312 -10.54 17.04 -9.23
N ASP A 313 -10.75 17.54 -10.45
CA ASP A 313 -11.09 18.94 -10.69
C ASP A 313 -12.43 19.33 -10.07
N ARG A 314 -13.42 18.42 -10.12
CA ARG A 314 -14.68 18.66 -9.41
C ARG A 314 -14.49 18.70 -7.89
N MET A 315 -13.71 17.77 -7.33
CA MET A 315 -13.40 17.77 -5.90
C MET A 315 -12.70 19.07 -5.47
N ARG A 316 -11.74 19.57 -6.27
CA ARG A 316 -11.10 20.89 -6.02
C ARG A 316 -12.12 22.01 -6.02
N HIS A 317 -12.96 22.05 -7.04
CA HIS A 317 -14.00 23.08 -7.14
C HIS A 317 -14.90 23.06 -5.90
N PHE A 318 -15.35 21.87 -5.47
CA PHE A 318 -16.16 21.71 -4.27
C PHE A 318 -15.46 22.25 -3.02
N TYR A 319 -14.23 21.80 -2.71
CA TYR A 319 -13.53 22.23 -1.50
C TYR A 319 -13.05 23.68 -1.50
N ARG A 320 -12.97 24.31 -2.67
CA ARG A 320 -12.67 25.75 -2.82
C ARG A 320 -13.93 26.62 -2.88
N SER A 321 -15.11 26.01 -2.86
CA SER A 321 -16.39 26.70 -2.86
C SER A 321 -16.92 26.96 -1.45
N ARG A 322 -18.07 27.62 -1.39
CA ARG A 322 -18.85 27.79 -0.16
C ARG A 322 -20.06 26.88 -0.16
N ASP A 323 -20.62 26.64 1.02
CA ASP A 323 -21.90 25.97 1.20
C ASP A 323 -23.04 26.71 0.44
N PRO A 324 -24.22 26.08 0.24
CA PRO A 324 -25.31 26.67 -0.55
C PRO A 324 -25.78 28.03 0.00
N ASP A 325 -25.75 28.20 1.32
CA ASP A 325 -26.09 29.46 2.01
C ASP A 325 -24.99 30.54 1.88
N LYS A 326 -23.83 30.18 1.31
CA LYS A 326 -22.63 31.01 1.11
C LYS A 326 -22.02 31.56 2.40
N ILE A 327 -22.32 30.92 3.53
CA ILE A 327 -21.87 31.31 4.86
C ILE A 327 -20.54 30.64 5.19
N ARG A 328 -20.36 29.37 4.81
CA ARG A 328 -19.23 28.55 5.23
C ARG A 328 -18.36 28.16 4.05
N GLU A 329 -17.04 28.22 4.27
CA GLU A 329 -16.06 27.69 3.32
C GLU A 329 -16.00 26.17 3.47
N ARG A 330 -16.06 25.44 2.35
CA ARG A 330 -16.00 23.96 2.32
C ARG A 330 -14.58 23.40 2.44
N GLU A 331 -13.58 24.25 2.60
CA GLU A 331 -12.18 23.83 2.71
C GLU A 331 -11.95 22.88 3.90
N HIS A 332 -10.81 22.20 3.89
CA HIS A 332 -10.37 21.35 4.98
C HIS A 332 -9.98 22.24 6.15
N TRP A 333 -10.71 22.12 7.24
CA TRP A 333 -10.44 22.88 8.46
C TRP A 333 -9.41 22.20 9.36
N TYR A 334 -9.24 20.88 9.19
CA TYR A 334 -8.33 20.04 9.95
C TYR A 334 -7.75 18.95 9.05
N MET A 335 -6.73 18.24 9.54
CA MET A 335 -6.05 17.17 8.81
C MET A 335 -6.99 15.98 8.53
N TYR A 336 -6.99 15.47 7.30
CA TYR A 336 -7.87 14.40 6.82
C TYR A 336 -9.37 14.73 6.91
N ALA A 337 -9.75 15.99 6.69
CA ALA A 337 -11.15 16.41 6.65
C ALA A 337 -11.90 15.98 5.38
N GLY A 338 -11.21 15.82 4.25
CA GLY A 338 -11.83 15.46 2.97
C GLY A 338 -12.24 14.00 2.81
N VAL A 339 -12.89 13.71 1.69
CA VAL A 339 -13.19 12.39 1.15
C VAL A 339 -11.89 11.66 0.81
N ASN A 340 -11.69 10.48 1.39
CA ASN A 340 -10.46 9.74 1.22
C ASN A 340 -10.37 9.06 -0.14
N MET A 341 -11.47 8.48 -0.63
CA MET A 341 -11.49 7.72 -1.88
C MET A 341 -12.82 7.85 -2.60
N VAL A 342 -12.77 8.07 -3.91
CA VAL A 342 -13.88 7.99 -4.85
C VAL A 342 -13.58 6.85 -5.81
N CYS A 343 -14.46 5.86 -5.89
CA CYS A 343 -14.23 4.65 -6.69
C CYS A 343 -15.43 4.37 -7.61
N VAL A 344 -15.13 4.10 -8.87
CA VAL A 344 -16.02 3.44 -9.80
C VAL A 344 -15.29 2.20 -10.34
N PRO A 345 -15.80 0.97 -10.11
CA PRO A 345 -15.18 -0.27 -10.56
C PRO A 345 -14.72 -0.21 -12.00
N GLN A 346 -13.48 -0.65 -12.27
CA GLN A 346 -12.83 -0.69 -13.60
C GLN A 346 -12.67 0.65 -14.33
N LYS A 347 -13.32 1.73 -13.86
CA LYS A 347 -13.43 3.00 -14.60
C LYS A 347 -12.61 4.10 -13.95
N LEU A 348 -12.95 4.50 -12.72
CA LEU A 348 -12.41 5.72 -12.09
C LEU A 348 -11.93 5.45 -10.67
N PHE A 349 -10.84 6.10 -10.29
CA PHE A 349 -10.37 6.09 -8.91
C PHE A 349 -9.65 7.39 -8.57
N VAL A 350 -10.13 8.11 -7.57
CA VAL A 350 -9.42 9.28 -7.02
C VAL A 350 -9.29 9.10 -5.53
N ARG A 351 -8.09 9.31 -4.99
CA ARG A 351 -7.86 9.32 -3.54
C ARG A 351 -7.20 10.61 -3.09
N GLU A 352 -7.54 11.02 -1.87
CA GLU A 352 -6.87 12.08 -1.15
C GLU A 352 -5.78 11.51 -0.24
N THR A 353 -4.58 12.09 -0.31
CA THR A 353 -3.47 11.80 0.59
C THR A 353 -2.77 13.10 0.99
N TYR A 354 -1.86 13.02 1.96
CA TYR A 354 -1.05 14.17 2.37
C TYR A 354 0.38 13.98 1.88
N LYS A 355 0.84 14.91 1.04
CA LYS A 355 2.23 15.00 0.61
C LYS A 355 3.01 15.85 1.61
N ILE A 356 4.11 15.33 2.12
CA ILE A 356 5.04 16.06 2.99
C ILE A 356 6.02 16.83 2.08
N PRO A 357 5.99 18.17 2.06
CA PRO A 357 6.91 18.96 1.23
C PRO A 357 8.35 18.85 1.72
N GLU A 358 9.32 19.02 0.82
CA GLU A 358 10.74 19.11 1.20
C GLU A 358 11.04 20.36 2.05
N ASP A 359 10.37 21.49 1.76
CA ASP A 359 10.42 22.69 2.60
C ASP A 359 9.71 22.43 3.92
N GLU A 360 10.49 22.32 5.00
CA GLU A 360 10.01 22.03 6.36
C GLU A 360 9.07 23.10 6.92
N SER A 361 9.15 24.34 6.42
CA SER A 361 8.27 25.43 6.86
C SER A 361 6.82 25.28 6.39
N LEU A 362 6.58 24.41 5.40
CA LEU A 362 5.25 24.15 4.86
C LEU A 362 4.59 22.97 5.57
N PHE A 363 3.29 23.11 5.83
CA PHE A 363 2.45 22.01 6.30
C PHE A 363 2.37 20.89 5.26
N PRO A 364 2.12 19.64 5.68
CA PRO A 364 1.71 18.59 4.74
C PRO A 364 0.50 19.03 3.92
N GLN A 365 0.56 18.85 2.61
CA GLN A 365 -0.44 19.36 1.67
C GLN A 365 -1.40 18.25 1.24
N PRO A 366 -2.72 18.48 1.27
CA PRO A 366 -3.69 17.53 0.73
C PRO A 366 -3.59 17.52 -0.79
N ILE A 367 -3.33 16.33 -1.35
CA ILE A 367 -3.17 16.08 -2.78
C ILE A 367 -4.14 15.00 -3.24
N LEU A 368 -4.54 15.08 -4.51
CA LEU A 368 -5.33 14.06 -5.17
C LEU A 368 -4.43 13.18 -6.04
N SER A 369 -4.73 11.89 -6.09
CA SER A 369 -4.04 10.96 -6.98
C SER A 369 -5.02 9.97 -7.59
N GLY A 370 -4.78 9.65 -8.86
CA GLY A 370 -5.44 8.57 -9.57
C GLY A 370 -4.65 7.27 -9.49
N VAL A 371 -5.22 6.20 -10.05
CA VAL A 371 -4.58 4.88 -10.08
C VAL A 371 -4.75 4.25 -11.45
N VAL A 372 -3.64 3.78 -12.03
CA VAL A 372 -3.62 3.01 -13.26
C VAL A 372 -3.09 1.61 -12.97
N SER A 373 -3.77 0.59 -13.46
CA SER A 373 -3.31 -0.79 -13.41
C SER A 373 -3.43 -1.40 -14.79
N SER A 374 -2.41 -2.15 -15.22
CA SER A 374 -2.47 -2.99 -16.42
C SER A 374 -3.01 -4.39 -16.12
N TRP A 375 -3.27 -4.70 -14.85
CA TRP A 375 -3.79 -6.01 -14.46
C TRP A 375 -5.25 -6.20 -14.94
N PRO A 376 -5.61 -7.35 -15.51
CA PRO A 376 -6.99 -7.64 -15.92
C PRO A 376 -7.99 -7.62 -14.76
N GLY A 377 -9.22 -7.16 -15.01
CA GLY A 377 -10.29 -7.13 -14.00
C GLY A 377 -10.31 -5.85 -13.16
N ASP A 378 -11.06 -5.87 -12.05
CA ASP A 378 -11.27 -4.67 -11.24
C ASP A 378 -10.30 -4.54 -10.07
N THR A 379 -9.18 -3.88 -10.35
CA THR A 379 -8.20 -3.57 -9.32
C THR A 379 -8.61 -2.40 -8.41
N LYS A 380 -9.50 -1.52 -8.87
CA LYS A 380 -9.86 -0.26 -8.18
C LYS A 380 -10.72 -0.52 -6.95
N THR A 381 -11.68 -1.44 -7.02
CA THR A 381 -12.50 -1.82 -5.86
C THR A 381 -11.66 -2.47 -4.77
N ALA A 382 -10.78 -3.41 -5.11
CA ALA A 382 -9.89 -3.98 -4.10
C ALA A 382 -9.00 -2.92 -3.45
N PHE A 383 -8.55 -1.90 -4.20
CA PHE A 383 -7.82 -0.80 -3.60
C PHE A 383 -8.68 0.07 -2.66
N PHE A 384 -9.94 0.34 -3.03
CA PHE A 384 -10.90 1.02 -2.17
C PHE A 384 -11.11 0.26 -0.84
N LEU A 385 -11.28 -1.06 -0.92
CA LEU A 385 -11.54 -1.92 0.23
C LEU A 385 -10.30 -2.05 1.13
N GLY A 386 -9.11 -2.23 0.57
CA GLY A 386 -7.85 -2.16 1.33
C GLY A 386 -7.65 -0.79 2.01
N GLY A 387 -8.07 0.29 1.32
CA GLY A 387 -8.16 1.63 1.87
C GLY A 387 -9.00 1.69 3.14
N LEU A 388 -10.24 1.19 3.09
CA LEU A 388 -11.11 1.10 4.27
C LEU A 388 -10.45 0.30 5.40
N LEU A 389 -9.94 -0.90 5.11
CA LEU A 389 -9.37 -1.78 6.13
C LEU A 389 -8.16 -1.14 6.85
N SER A 390 -7.35 -0.35 6.14
CA SER A 390 -6.21 0.36 6.76
C SER A 390 -6.63 1.38 7.83
N HIS A 391 -7.87 1.88 7.79
CA HIS A 391 -8.43 2.82 8.78
C HIS A 391 -8.99 2.15 10.03
N LEU A 392 -9.24 0.83 9.97
CA LEU A 392 -9.80 0.12 11.11
C LEU A 392 -8.78 0.03 12.25
N ASP A 393 -9.26 0.14 13.48
CA ASP A 393 -8.45 0.02 14.68
C ASP A 393 -8.23 -1.46 15.05
N LEU A 394 -7.20 -2.04 14.48
CA LEU A 394 -6.80 -3.42 14.69
C LEU A 394 -5.45 -3.45 15.40
N SER A 395 -5.18 -4.53 16.14
CA SER A 395 -3.83 -4.78 16.64
C SER A 395 -2.81 -4.75 15.49
N SER A 396 -1.58 -4.34 15.78
CA SER A 396 -0.51 -4.21 14.78
C SER A 396 -0.35 -5.45 13.89
N VAL A 397 -0.39 -6.65 14.48
CA VAL A 397 -0.27 -7.93 13.74
C VAL A 397 -1.47 -8.14 12.82
N ALA A 398 -2.69 -8.08 13.35
CA ALA A 398 -3.90 -8.29 12.57
C ALA A 398 -4.05 -7.25 11.44
N LYS A 399 -3.65 -6.02 11.71
CA LYS A 399 -3.61 -4.96 10.71
C LYS A 399 -2.60 -5.26 9.61
N SER A 400 -1.37 -5.62 9.97
CA SER A 400 -0.32 -5.95 9.01
C SER A 400 -0.75 -7.08 8.09
N ASP A 401 -1.38 -8.13 8.63
CA ASP A 401 -1.88 -9.25 7.84
C ASP A 401 -3.04 -8.83 6.90
N ALA A 402 -3.98 -8.01 7.39
CA ALA A 402 -5.07 -7.49 6.57
C ALA A 402 -4.57 -6.63 5.40
N ILE A 403 -3.51 -5.85 5.58
CA ILE A 403 -2.92 -5.02 4.53
C ILE A 403 -2.14 -5.86 3.53
N ARG A 404 -1.35 -6.82 4.02
CA ARG A 404 -0.57 -7.75 3.19
C ARG A 404 -1.44 -8.58 2.24
N LEU A 405 -2.71 -8.75 2.57
CA LEU A 405 -3.68 -9.34 1.65
C LEU A 405 -3.74 -8.58 0.33
N PHE A 406 -3.68 -7.24 0.36
CA PHE A 406 -3.81 -6.36 -0.81
C PHE A 406 -2.48 -5.98 -1.45
N ASP A 407 -1.36 -6.04 -0.71
CA ASP A 407 -0.01 -5.68 -1.21
C ASP A 407 0.32 -6.22 -2.61
N PRO A 408 0.05 -7.50 -2.96
CA PRO A 408 0.27 -8.02 -4.30
C PRO A 408 -0.33 -7.15 -5.40
N LEU A 409 -1.60 -6.78 -5.23
CA LEU A 409 -2.35 -5.97 -6.18
C LEU A 409 -1.88 -4.50 -6.15
N LEU A 410 -1.60 -3.96 -4.97
CA LEU A 410 -1.11 -2.59 -4.85
C LEU A 410 0.21 -2.39 -5.59
N ASN A 411 1.07 -3.41 -5.60
CA ASN A 411 2.34 -3.38 -6.31
C ASN A 411 2.20 -3.44 -7.84
N THR A 412 1.02 -3.81 -8.37
CA THR A 412 0.74 -3.72 -9.82
C THR A 412 0.20 -2.36 -10.23
N MET A 413 -0.11 -1.48 -9.26
CA MET A 413 -0.73 -0.19 -9.51
C MET A 413 0.31 0.91 -9.60
N ASN A 414 0.11 1.80 -10.57
CA ASN A 414 0.84 3.05 -10.69
C ASN A 414 -0.03 4.20 -10.21
N LEU A 415 0.54 5.03 -9.35
CA LEU A 415 -0.11 6.24 -8.88
C LEU A 415 0.12 7.36 -9.89
N ASN A 416 -0.97 8.02 -10.27
CA ASN A 416 -0.91 9.24 -11.06
C ASN A 416 -1.12 10.42 -10.12
N ASP A 417 -0.11 11.29 -9.96
CA ASP A 417 -0.25 12.50 -9.17
C ASP A 417 -1.17 13.47 -9.92
N LEU A 418 -2.33 13.79 -9.34
CA LEU A 418 -3.26 14.75 -9.93
C LEU A 418 -3.03 16.16 -9.39
N GLY A 419 -2.15 16.34 -8.39
CA GLY A 419 -1.78 17.63 -7.81
C GLY A 419 -2.59 18.04 -6.57
N PRO A 420 -2.26 19.19 -5.97
CA PRO A 420 -2.84 19.65 -4.71
C PRO A 420 -4.33 20.00 -4.84
N ILE A 421 -5.04 19.92 -3.70
CA ILE A 421 -6.42 20.40 -3.62
C ILE A 421 -6.47 21.92 -3.63
N TYR A 422 -5.51 22.62 -3.03
CA TYR A 422 -5.49 24.09 -2.92
C TYR A 422 -4.37 24.73 -3.77
N GLU A 423 -4.58 25.97 -4.21
CA GLU A 423 -3.59 26.72 -5.01
C GLU A 423 -2.46 27.27 -4.15
N ASN A 424 -2.82 27.83 -3.00
CA ASN A 424 -1.87 28.30 -1.99
C ASN A 424 -1.57 27.18 -0.99
N PRO A 425 -0.38 27.16 -0.36
CA PRO A 425 -0.07 26.23 0.70
C PRO A 425 -1.16 26.23 1.77
N TRP A 426 -1.82 25.10 1.92
CA TRP A 426 -2.87 24.89 2.89
C TRP A 426 -2.30 24.67 4.28
N ARG A 427 -3.04 25.09 5.30
CA ARG A 427 -2.75 24.84 6.72
C ARG A 427 -4.03 24.53 7.48
N PRO A 428 -4.01 23.67 8.52
CA PRO A 428 -5.19 23.44 9.35
C PRO A 428 -5.57 24.72 10.10
N ARG A 429 -6.88 24.98 10.22
CA ARG A 429 -7.46 26.09 11.00
C ARG A 429 -7.94 25.65 12.37
N THR A 430 -8.15 24.34 12.56
CA THR A 430 -8.57 23.73 13.82
C THR A 430 -7.92 22.35 13.99
N ALA A 431 -7.86 21.92 15.24
CA ALA A 431 -7.33 20.64 15.70
C ALA A 431 -8.23 20.11 16.83
N LEU A 432 -8.16 18.80 17.09
CA LEU A 432 -8.82 18.19 18.24
C LEU A 432 -8.29 18.86 19.51
N PRO A 433 -9.13 19.21 20.51
CA PRO A 433 -8.65 19.82 21.74
C PRO A 433 -7.49 19.03 22.35
N GLY A 434 -6.41 19.74 22.68
CA GLY A 434 -5.17 19.16 23.17
C GLY A 434 -4.14 18.83 22.09
N MET A 435 -4.53 18.64 20.81
CA MET A 435 -3.60 18.39 19.70
C MET A 435 -3.08 19.69 19.04
N GLU A 436 -2.81 20.75 19.81
CA GLU A 436 -2.43 22.06 19.27
C GLU A 436 -1.10 22.06 18.52
N ALA A 437 -0.27 21.02 18.70
CA ALA A 437 0.95 20.81 17.91
C ALA A 437 0.66 20.73 16.39
N LEU A 438 -0.57 20.41 15.97
CA LEU A 438 -0.98 20.41 14.56
C LEU A 438 -1.00 21.79 13.91
N PHE A 439 -0.93 22.88 14.69
CA PHE A 439 -0.79 24.25 14.17
C PHE A 439 0.66 24.62 13.85
N ASP A 440 1.58 23.67 13.99
CA ASP A 440 2.97 23.79 13.61
C ASP A 440 3.31 22.74 12.51
N PRO A 441 4.13 23.07 11.50
CA PRO A 441 4.50 22.14 10.44
C PRO A 441 5.09 20.81 10.95
N ASP A 442 5.92 20.83 12.00
CA ASP A 442 6.58 19.62 12.52
C ASP A 442 5.58 18.70 13.22
N GLY A 443 4.66 19.28 14.00
CA GLY A 443 3.58 18.52 14.63
C GLY A 443 2.63 17.93 13.59
N ALA A 444 2.30 18.67 12.53
CA ALA A 444 1.49 18.17 11.42
C ALA A 444 2.19 17.05 10.63
N ARG A 445 3.50 17.17 10.37
CA ARG A 445 4.32 16.11 9.74
C ARG A 445 4.34 14.85 10.59
N THR A 446 4.57 14.99 11.89
CA THR A 446 4.56 13.89 12.86
C THR A 446 3.22 13.17 12.84
N TYR A 447 2.11 13.91 12.82
CA TYR A 447 0.78 13.33 12.73
C TYR A 447 0.54 12.56 11.43
N VAL A 448 0.90 13.13 10.27
CA VAL A 448 0.77 12.43 8.97
C VAL A 448 1.59 11.14 8.95
N GLN A 449 2.84 11.19 9.42
CA GLN A 449 3.71 10.01 9.48
C GLN A 449 3.10 8.93 10.37
N ARG A 450 2.59 9.28 11.54
CA ARG A 450 1.96 8.33 12.46
C ARG A 450 0.65 7.76 11.93
N VAL A 451 -0.17 8.55 11.23
CA VAL A 451 -1.35 8.03 10.54
C VAL A 451 -0.93 7.01 9.47
N GLN A 452 0.15 7.26 8.73
CA GLN A 452 0.69 6.30 7.77
C GLN A 452 1.21 5.02 8.45
N ASP A 453 1.96 5.16 9.55
CA ASP A 453 2.48 4.03 10.31
C ASP A 453 1.36 3.20 10.95
N PHE A 454 0.31 3.85 11.47
CA PHE A 454 -0.91 3.20 11.94
C PHE A 454 -1.59 2.46 10.80
N ARG A 455 -1.75 3.09 9.63
CA ARG A 455 -2.35 2.45 8.44
C ARG A 455 -1.51 1.30 7.90
N GLN A 456 -0.23 1.16 8.30
CA GLN A 456 0.67 0.06 7.94
C GLN A 456 0.79 -1.00 9.04
N GLY A 457 0.12 -0.81 10.19
CA GLY A 457 0.20 -1.71 11.34
C GLY A 457 1.50 -1.60 12.14
N LYS A 458 2.29 -0.53 11.96
CA LYS A 458 3.55 -0.32 12.71
C LYS A 458 3.33 0.22 14.13
N ILE A 459 2.26 0.98 14.34
CA ILE A 459 1.86 1.55 15.65
C ILE A 459 0.37 1.34 15.91
N GLY A 460 -0.07 1.48 17.17
CA GLY A 460 -1.47 1.44 17.55
C GLY A 460 -2.17 2.80 17.39
N LYS A 461 -3.50 2.85 17.60
CA LYS A 461 -4.26 4.11 17.54
C LYS A 461 -3.81 5.15 18.57
N ASP A 462 -3.41 4.71 19.77
CA ASP A 462 -3.08 5.59 20.89
C ASP A 462 -1.77 6.34 20.64
N ASP A 463 -0.88 5.74 19.85
CA ASP A 463 0.40 6.33 19.46
C ASP A 463 0.25 7.51 18.49
N ILE A 464 -0.87 7.60 17.76
CA ILE A 464 -1.08 8.66 16.77
C ILE A 464 -1.03 10.03 17.43
N ALA A 465 -1.81 10.21 18.51
CA ALA A 465 -1.92 11.48 19.21
C ALA A 465 -0.94 11.64 20.39
N ASN A 466 -0.17 10.61 20.72
CA ASN A 466 0.77 10.62 21.85
C ASN A 466 1.83 11.73 21.72
N GLY A 467 1.91 12.65 22.68
CA GLY A 467 2.85 13.78 22.62
C GLY A 467 2.49 14.88 21.61
N LEU A 468 1.38 14.73 20.87
CA LEU A 468 0.69 15.86 20.24
C LEU A 468 -0.24 16.55 21.24
N PHE A 469 -0.66 15.82 22.28
CA PHE A 469 -1.33 16.36 23.45
C PHE A 469 -0.40 17.26 24.28
N ARG A 470 -0.83 18.49 24.59
CA ARG A 470 -0.13 19.38 25.53
C ARG A 470 0.14 18.61 26.83
N GLN A 471 1.39 18.55 27.30
CA GLN A 471 1.69 18.13 28.67
C GLN A 471 1.15 19.22 29.61
N LEU A 472 -0.10 19.07 30.06
CA LEU A 472 -0.59 19.80 31.23
C LEU A 472 0.21 19.27 32.44
N ASN A 473 1.06 20.14 33.01
CA ASN A 473 1.94 19.94 34.15
C ASN A 473 3.37 19.45 33.84
N ARG A 474 4.22 20.39 33.45
CA ARG A 474 5.52 20.53 34.11
C ARG A 474 5.56 21.89 34.80
N THR A 475 5.33 21.89 36.10
CA THR A 475 5.70 22.99 37.01
C THR A 475 7.17 23.35 36.73
N PRO A 476 7.57 24.63 36.70
CA PRO A 476 8.97 24.97 36.53
C PRO A 476 9.74 24.34 37.70
N ARG A 477 10.76 23.53 37.39
CA ARG A 477 11.71 23.09 38.42
C ARG A 477 12.33 24.37 38.99
N LEU A 478 12.08 24.62 40.27
CA LEU A 478 12.85 25.58 41.05
C LEU A 478 14.33 25.22 40.91
N ASN A 479 15.15 26.25 40.68
CA ASN A 479 16.59 26.19 40.51
C ASN A 479 17.23 25.26 41.56
N GLU A 480 17.90 24.20 41.11
CA GLU A 480 18.98 23.59 41.88
C GLU A 480 20.23 24.45 41.67
N GLU A 481 20.54 25.29 42.66
CA GLU A 481 21.87 25.90 42.76
C GLU A 481 22.93 24.81 43.02
N PRO A 482 24.14 24.92 42.44
CA PRO A 482 25.19 23.94 42.65
C PRO A 482 25.80 24.08 44.05
N ALA A 483 25.89 22.95 44.74
CA ALA A 483 26.53 22.81 46.03
C ALA A 483 27.98 23.34 46.01
N THR A 484 28.25 24.31 46.88
CA THR A 484 29.62 24.70 47.28
C THR A 484 29.90 24.26 48.72
N SER A 485 31.16 23.95 48.96
CA SER A 485 31.70 23.13 50.05
C SER A 485 31.98 23.88 51.36
N GLY A 486 31.42 23.36 52.47
CA GLY A 486 31.96 23.34 53.85
C GLY A 486 31.93 24.64 54.70
N PRO A 487 32.22 24.59 56.04
CA PRO A 487 32.42 23.45 56.94
C PRO A 487 31.64 23.47 58.30
N LYS A 488 31.53 22.27 58.90
CA LYS A 488 31.40 21.86 60.33
C LYS A 488 30.96 22.85 61.45
N SER A 489 29.92 22.46 62.21
CA SER A 489 29.86 22.32 63.70
C SER A 489 28.50 21.70 64.10
N ALA A 490 28.44 20.54 64.77
CA ALA A 490 28.24 20.33 66.23
C ALA A 490 27.10 21.19 66.79
N THR A 491 25.97 20.67 67.29
CA THR A 491 25.77 19.78 68.45
C THR A 491 24.27 19.40 68.60
N ALA A 492 23.98 18.29 69.32
CA ALA A 492 22.91 18.04 70.33
C ALA A 492 21.52 18.69 70.08
N GLU A 493 20.34 18.08 70.22
CA GLU A 493 19.77 17.09 71.15
C GLU A 493 18.24 17.24 70.97
N GLY A 494 17.42 16.26 71.39
CA GLY A 494 16.03 16.54 71.79
C GLY A 494 14.90 16.14 70.83
N ALA A 495 14.40 14.91 71.01
CA ALA A 495 12.95 14.65 70.99
C ALA A 495 12.30 15.30 72.25
N PRO A 496 10.95 15.40 72.45
CA PRO A 496 9.89 14.53 71.92
C PRO A 496 8.47 15.19 71.75
N ALA A 497 7.47 14.30 71.58
CA ALA A 497 6.03 14.37 71.92
C ALA A 497 5.08 15.01 70.89
N GLU A 498 4.22 14.25 70.20
CA GLU A 498 2.96 13.57 70.62
C GLU A 498 1.73 14.50 70.85
N ARG A 499 0.70 14.25 70.00
CA ARG A 499 -0.77 14.39 70.17
C ARG A 499 -1.45 15.77 69.99
N PRO A 500 -2.78 15.81 69.79
CA PRO A 500 -3.59 15.04 68.83
C PRO A 500 -4.64 15.91 68.08
N LEU A 501 -5.32 15.29 67.11
CA LEU A 501 -6.55 15.78 66.47
C LEU A 501 -7.69 16.01 67.48
N PRO A 502 -8.68 16.84 67.12
CA PRO A 502 -10.06 16.56 67.46
C PRO A 502 -10.98 16.45 66.22
N GLU A 503 -11.94 15.56 66.37
CA GLU A 503 -13.06 15.26 65.48
C GLU A 503 -14.05 16.42 65.36
N SER A 504 -14.62 16.58 64.15
CA SER A 504 -16.07 16.59 63.89
C SER A 504 -16.32 16.54 62.39
#